data_AF-M4BIM0-F1
#
_entry.id   AF-M4BIM0-F1
#
_cell.length_a   1.000
_cell.length_b   1.000
_cell.length_c   1.000
_cell.angle_alpha   90.00
_cell.angle_beta   90.00
_cell.angle_gamma   90.00
#
_symmetry.space_group_name_H-M   'P 1'
#
loop_
_entity.id
_entity.type
_entity.pdbx_description
1 polymer ?
#
loop_
_entity_poly.entity_id
_entity_poly.type
_entity_poly.pdbx_seq_one_letter_code
_entity_poly.pdbx_strand_id
1 'polypeptide(L)'
;MVIAYCTGWLLGCEGHLITNQHCIGNSQDALNTKVEFLAQSTSCSMNDTCDSRGECPGPIGVASTTLVAVSEELDYALVRLGINDSVANYSGLYEKTNGYLQLRSSGAVLKEPIYIPQHPLGYGKRIAWLHKGQPGRIESLTVTECRKDDVGYYIDTQEGASGSPILATSDHQVIAMHHCGGCLNGAIPAQSIIEDLAAKGVLPNCSVATSAGQ
;
A
#
# COMPACT_ATOMS: atom_id res chain seq x y z
N MET A 1 7.05 -23.83 6.39
CA MET A 1 6.64 -22.42 6.58
C MET A 1 6.65 -21.80 5.20
N VAL A 2 5.48 -21.47 4.64
CA VAL A 2 5.39 -20.77 3.35
C VAL A 2 5.43 -19.28 3.67
N ILE A 3 6.41 -18.56 3.11
CA ILE A 3 6.51 -17.11 3.26
C ILE A 3 5.70 -16.50 2.12
N ALA A 4 4.66 -15.75 2.48
CA ALA A 4 3.94 -14.88 1.55
C ALA A 4 4.60 -13.49 1.56
N TYR A 5 4.61 -12.84 0.40
CA TYR A 5 5.06 -11.45 0.26
C TYR A 5 3.87 -10.61 -0.14
N CYS A 6 3.77 -9.43 0.45
CA CYS A 6 2.80 -8.40 0.12
C CYS A 6 3.45 -7.03 0.20
N THR A 7 2.77 -6.03 -0.33
CA THR A 7 3.13 -4.64 -0.19
C THR A 7 2.26 -3.98 0.87
N GLY A 8 2.86 -3.10 1.66
CA GLY A 8 2.14 -2.24 2.60
C GLY A 8 2.80 -0.88 2.66
N TRP A 9 2.13 0.08 3.28
CA TRP A 9 2.59 1.46 3.33
C TRP A 9 2.12 2.16 4.60
N LEU A 10 2.88 3.18 5.02
CA LEU A 10 2.57 3.95 6.23
C LEU A 10 1.36 4.85 5.97
N LEU A 11 0.29 4.64 6.74
CA LEU A 11 -0.94 5.42 6.68
C LEU A 11 -1.00 6.39 7.87
N GLY A 12 -0.83 7.68 7.57
CA GLY A 12 -0.90 8.73 8.59
C GLY A 12 0.27 8.75 9.58
N CYS A 13 0.13 9.56 10.62
CA CYS A 13 1.21 10.02 11.48
C CYS A 13 1.32 9.26 12.83
N GLU A 14 0.69 8.10 12.96
CA GLU A 14 0.60 7.34 14.23
C GLU A 14 1.20 5.92 14.16
N GLY A 15 2.06 5.68 13.18
CA GLY A 15 2.78 4.42 12.99
C GLY A 15 1.90 3.24 12.54
N HIS A 16 0.85 3.56 11.79
CA HIS A 16 0.02 2.55 11.18
C HIS A 16 0.56 2.18 9.80
N LEU A 17 0.49 0.89 9.49
CA LEU A 17 0.71 0.35 8.17
C LEU A 17 -0.58 -0.30 7.69
N ILE A 18 -0.94 -0.05 6.44
CA ILE A 18 -2.07 -0.70 5.78
C ILE A 18 -1.58 -1.62 4.66
N THR A 19 -2.25 -2.75 4.50
CA THR A 19 -2.05 -3.76 3.44
C THR A 19 -3.38 -4.50 3.19
N ASN A 20 -3.40 -5.57 2.40
CA ASN A 20 -4.62 -6.36 2.20
C ASN A 20 -4.94 -7.30 3.37
N GLN A 21 -6.22 -7.65 3.52
CA GLN A 21 -6.67 -8.63 4.51
C GLN A 21 -6.13 -10.01 4.19
N HIS A 22 -6.07 -10.40 2.91
CA HIS A 22 -5.50 -11.69 2.53
C HIS A 22 -3.98 -11.79 2.79
N CYS A 23 -3.31 -10.68 3.13
CA CYS A 23 -1.93 -10.65 3.59
C CYS A 23 -1.83 -10.77 5.12
N ILE A 24 -2.71 -10.09 5.85
CA ILE A 24 -2.80 -10.14 7.32
C ILE A 24 -4.26 -10.33 7.71
N GLY A 25 -4.69 -11.59 7.84
CA GLY A 25 -6.11 -11.91 8.01
C GLY A 25 -6.58 -11.83 9.45
N ASN A 26 -5.67 -11.96 10.41
CA ASN A 26 -6.00 -12.04 11.83
C ASN A 26 -4.79 -11.61 12.70
N SER A 27 -4.99 -11.62 14.02
CA SER A 27 -3.96 -11.21 14.98
C SER A 27 -2.73 -12.13 14.98
N GLN A 28 -2.89 -13.41 14.69
CA GLN A 28 -1.77 -14.35 14.60
C GLN A 28 -0.90 -14.07 13.36
N ASP A 29 -1.53 -13.70 12.24
CA ASP A 29 -0.81 -13.27 11.03
C ASP A 29 -0.03 -11.98 11.29
N ALA A 30 -0.65 -11.00 11.98
CA ALA A 30 0.02 -9.75 12.36
C ALA A 30 1.25 -10.00 13.23
N LEU A 31 1.13 -10.87 14.25
CA LEU A 31 2.26 -11.25 15.11
C LEU A 31 3.39 -11.94 14.34
N ASN A 32 3.06 -12.68 13.27
CA ASN A 32 4.04 -13.38 12.44
C ASN A 32 4.53 -12.57 11.24
N THR A 33 4.07 -11.32 11.09
CA THR A 33 4.44 -10.44 9.98
C THR A 33 5.71 -9.67 10.32
N LYS A 34 6.68 -9.71 9.42
CA LYS A 34 7.83 -8.81 9.41
C LYS A 34 7.62 -7.74 8.38
N VAL A 35 7.87 -6.49 8.74
CA VAL A 35 7.78 -5.35 7.83
C VAL A 35 9.19 -4.84 7.56
N GLU A 36 9.48 -4.59 6.30
CA GLU A 36 10.74 -4.01 5.83
C GLU A 36 10.43 -2.80 4.96
N PHE A 37 11.07 -1.67 5.24
CA PHE A 37 10.93 -0.47 4.41
C PHE A 37 12.18 -0.23 3.58
N LEU A 38 11.97 0.31 2.39
CA LEU A 38 13.03 0.69 1.46
C LEU A 38 13.91 -0.50 1.06
N ALA A 39 13.31 -1.69 0.90
CA ALA A 39 13.93 -2.82 0.22
C ALA A 39 14.14 -2.48 -1.26
N GLN A 40 15.29 -1.90 -1.60
CA GLN A 40 15.59 -1.35 -2.93
C GLN A 40 17.09 -1.35 -3.15
N SER A 41 17.53 -1.21 -4.41
CA SER A 41 18.95 -1.05 -4.69
C SER A 41 19.53 0.19 -4.01
N THR A 42 20.77 0.09 -3.56
CA THR A 42 21.53 1.22 -2.98
C THR A 42 22.02 2.20 -4.04
N SER A 43 21.97 1.81 -5.32
CA SER A 43 22.41 2.62 -6.45
C SER A 43 21.53 2.40 -7.67
N CYS A 44 21.57 3.32 -8.65
CA CYS A 44 20.95 3.09 -9.95
C CYS A 44 21.83 2.24 -10.90
N SER A 45 22.80 1.50 -10.36
CA SER A 45 23.71 0.65 -11.14
C SER A 45 22.96 -0.55 -11.69
N MET A 46 23.28 -0.95 -12.93
CA MET A 46 22.67 -2.13 -13.56
C MET A 46 23.07 -3.46 -12.92
N ASN A 47 24.04 -3.47 -12.00
CA ASN A 47 24.52 -4.69 -11.35
C ASN A 47 23.64 -5.14 -10.18
N ASP A 48 22.86 -4.23 -9.58
CA ASP A 48 21.97 -4.52 -8.45
C ASP A 48 20.53 -4.56 -8.98
N THR A 49 20.13 -5.71 -9.53
CA THR A 49 18.81 -5.84 -10.18
C THR A 49 17.68 -5.98 -9.17
N CYS A 50 17.97 -6.48 -7.95
CA CYS A 50 16.97 -6.77 -6.93
C CYS A 50 15.82 -7.64 -7.46
N ASP A 51 16.13 -8.60 -8.35
CA ASP A 51 15.19 -9.48 -9.06
C ASP A 51 15.01 -10.84 -8.36
N SER A 52 15.40 -10.93 -7.10
CA SER A 52 15.15 -12.10 -6.25
C SER A 52 14.66 -11.72 -4.85
N ARG A 53 14.02 -12.69 -4.19
CA ARG A 53 13.38 -12.52 -2.88
C ARG A 53 14.40 -12.09 -1.82
N GLY A 54 14.20 -10.91 -1.25
CA GLY A 54 15.06 -10.38 -0.18
C GLY A 54 16.48 -10.01 -0.62
N GLU A 55 16.74 -9.87 -1.93
CA GLU A 55 18.08 -9.55 -2.46
C GLU A 55 18.57 -8.16 -2.04
N CYS A 56 17.65 -7.21 -1.98
CA CYS A 56 17.91 -5.84 -1.61
C CYS A 56 17.19 -5.52 -0.30
N PRO A 57 17.72 -5.99 0.85
CA PRO A 57 17.08 -5.77 2.13
C PRO A 57 17.03 -4.27 2.44
N GLY A 58 15.94 -3.86 3.05
CA GLY A 58 15.69 -2.51 3.48
C GLY A 58 16.45 -2.20 4.78
N PRO A 59 16.94 -0.96 4.96
CA PRO A 59 17.65 -0.55 6.17
C PRO A 59 16.76 -0.45 7.42
N ILE A 60 15.45 -0.67 7.27
CA ILE A 60 14.46 -0.52 8.35
C ILE A 60 13.65 -1.80 8.44
N GLY A 61 13.98 -2.64 9.41
CA GLY A 61 13.17 -3.80 9.80
C GLY A 61 12.30 -3.47 11.01
N VAL A 62 11.01 -3.77 10.92
CA VAL A 62 10.07 -3.73 12.05
C VAL A 62 9.67 -5.17 12.37
N ALA A 63 10.00 -5.59 13.58
CA ALA A 63 9.87 -6.98 14.01
C ALA A 63 8.53 -7.32 14.68
N SER A 64 7.69 -6.31 14.97
CA SER A 64 6.39 -6.53 15.60
C SER A 64 5.31 -5.66 14.97
N THR A 65 4.15 -6.28 14.71
CA THR A 65 2.93 -5.57 14.33
C THR A 65 1.77 -6.03 15.21
N THR A 66 0.84 -5.12 15.47
CA THR A 66 -0.40 -5.41 16.20
C THR A 66 -1.57 -5.10 15.29
N LEU A 67 -2.50 -6.05 15.12
CA LEU A 67 -3.70 -5.82 14.32
C LEU A 67 -4.59 -4.75 14.98
N VAL A 68 -4.95 -3.71 14.23
CA VAL A 68 -5.83 -2.62 14.67
C VAL A 68 -7.22 -2.79 14.07
N ALA A 69 -7.30 -3.06 12.76
CA ALA A 69 -8.54 -3.32 12.05
C ALA A 69 -8.31 -4.27 10.88
N VAL A 70 -9.37 -4.97 10.51
CA VAL A 70 -9.39 -5.84 9.33
C VAL A 70 -10.78 -5.77 8.69
N SER A 71 -10.85 -5.86 7.38
CA SER A 71 -12.08 -6.00 6.62
C SER A 71 -11.88 -7.05 5.55
N GLU A 72 -12.58 -8.18 5.68
CA GLU A 72 -12.61 -9.23 4.66
C GLU A 72 -13.43 -8.76 3.44
N GLU A 73 -14.52 -8.01 3.68
CA GLU A 73 -15.37 -7.46 2.61
C GLU A 73 -14.61 -6.49 1.70
N LEU A 74 -13.82 -5.59 2.30
CA LEU A 74 -13.02 -4.63 1.54
C LEU A 74 -11.64 -5.17 1.18
N ASP A 75 -11.17 -6.24 1.82
CA ASP A 75 -9.82 -6.79 1.68
C ASP A 75 -8.69 -5.84 2.12
N TYR A 76 -8.82 -5.22 3.31
CA TYR A 76 -7.73 -4.48 3.94
C TYR A 76 -7.44 -4.93 5.38
N ALA A 77 -6.20 -4.75 5.80
CA ALA A 77 -5.76 -4.86 7.18
C ALA A 77 -4.95 -3.62 7.59
N LEU A 78 -5.28 -3.06 8.74
CA LEU A 78 -4.54 -1.98 9.39
C LEU A 78 -3.82 -2.57 10.60
N VAL A 79 -2.49 -2.41 10.62
CA VAL A 79 -1.66 -2.82 11.76
C VAL A 79 -0.92 -1.62 12.32
N ARG A 80 -0.58 -1.68 13.60
CA ARG A 80 0.31 -0.73 14.26
C ARG A 80 1.69 -1.33 14.41
N LEU A 81 2.71 -0.59 14.01
CA LEU A 81 4.10 -1.01 14.06
C LEU A 81 4.66 -0.84 15.48
N GLY A 82 5.31 -1.88 16.02
CA GLY A 82 6.08 -1.78 17.25
C GLY A 82 7.55 -1.52 16.95
N ILE A 83 8.11 -0.41 17.47
CA ILE A 83 9.52 -0.05 17.30
C ILE A 83 10.22 -0.14 18.66
N ASN A 84 11.22 -1.01 18.80
CA ASN A 84 11.99 -1.18 20.05
C ASN A 84 11.10 -1.39 21.30
N ASP A 85 10.10 -2.28 21.21
CA ASP A 85 9.12 -2.58 22.28
C ASP A 85 8.36 -1.37 22.83
N SER A 86 8.37 -0.22 22.14
CA SER A 86 7.67 1.00 22.54
C SER A 86 6.94 1.63 21.35
N VAL A 87 5.65 1.89 21.54
CA VAL A 87 4.72 2.38 20.49
C VAL A 87 4.80 3.92 20.34
N ALA A 88 5.71 4.59 21.05
CA ALA A 88 5.54 5.99 21.42
C ALA A 88 6.18 7.01 20.47
N ASN A 89 7.15 6.65 19.63
CA ASN A 89 7.79 7.63 18.75
C ASN A 89 8.16 7.09 17.36
N TYR A 90 7.43 7.51 16.34
CA TYR A 90 7.63 7.17 14.93
C TYR A 90 8.45 8.22 14.16
N SER A 91 8.96 9.29 14.80
CA SER A 91 9.67 10.37 14.11
C SER A 91 10.87 9.87 13.32
N GLY A 92 11.68 8.98 13.92
CA GLY A 92 12.82 8.38 13.26
C GLY A 92 12.45 7.39 12.16
N LEU A 93 11.25 6.78 12.21
CA LEU A 93 10.73 6.00 11.09
C LEU A 93 10.38 6.93 9.93
N TYR A 94 9.60 7.97 10.20
CA TYR A 94 9.17 8.94 9.17
C TYR A 94 10.32 9.71 8.54
N GLU A 95 11.35 10.06 9.30
CA GLU A 95 12.55 10.68 8.77
C GLU A 95 13.23 9.77 7.74
N LYS A 96 13.36 8.48 8.06
CA LYS A 96 14.01 7.50 7.17
C LYS A 96 13.13 7.11 5.98
N THR A 97 11.81 7.04 6.13
CA THR A 97 10.87 6.68 5.05
C THR A 97 10.41 7.87 4.22
N ASN A 98 10.88 9.09 4.53
CA ASN A 98 10.41 10.34 3.94
C ASN A 98 8.91 10.58 4.16
N GLY A 99 8.41 10.21 5.33
CA GLY A 99 7.04 10.46 5.79
C GLY A 99 6.12 9.24 5.68
N TYR A 100 4.86 9.54 5.44
CA TYR A 100 3.73 8.61 5.32
C TYR A 100 2.85 9.06 4.16
N LEU A 101 1.99 8.17 3.69
CA LEU A 101 1.02 8.50 2.65
C LEU A 101 -0.33 8.85 3.26
N GLN A 102 -1.13 9.55 2.47
CA GLN A 102 -2.48 9.97 2.81
C GLN A 102 -3.46 9.51 1.74
N LEU A 103 -4.64 9.08 2.17
CA LEU A 103 -5.78 8.76 1.32
C LEU A 103 -6.40 10.07 0.80
N ARG A 104 -6.73 10.10 -0.50
CA ARG A 104 -7.45 11.21 -1.12
C ARG A 104 -8.95 11.04 -0.90
N SER A 105 -9.55 11.95 -0.12
CA SER A 105 -10.98 11.89 0.25
C SER A 105 -11.93 11.99 -0.96
N SER A 106 -11.51 12.65 -2.04
CA SER A 106 -12.31 12.70 -3.28
C SER A 106 -12.28 11.41 -4.09
N GLY A 107 -11.48 10.40 -3.70
CA GLY A 107 -11.35 9.15 -4.42
C GLY A 107 -10.66 9.29 -5.78
N ALA A 108 -10.77 8.26 -6.61
CA ALA A 108 -10.22 8.22 -7.96
C ALA A 108 -11.10 8.96 -8.98
N VAL A 109 -10.49 9.52 -10.01
CA VAL A 109 -11.10 10.21 -11.14
C VAL A 109 -10.79 9.44 -12.42
N LEU A 110 -11.80 9.20 -13.24
CA LEU A 110 -11.65 8.47 -14.49
C LEU A 110 -10.61 9.15 -15.41
N LYS A 111 -9.72 8.36 -16.00
CA LYS A 111 -8.59 8.76 -16.86
C LYS A 111 -7.46 9.52 -16.16
N GLU A 112 -7.48 9.70 -14.85
CA GLU A 112 -6.35 10.36 -14.19
C GLU A 112 -5.08 9.49 -14.23
N PRO A 113 -3.91 10.07 -14.49
CA PRO A 113 -2.64 9.35 -14.49
C PRO A 113 -2.23 8.87 -13.09
N ILE A 114 -1.69 7.66 -13.03
CA ILE A 114 -1.34 6.99 -11.77
C ILE A 114 0.01 6.28 -11.81
N TYR A 115 0.56 6.00 -10.62
CA TYR A 115 1.71 5.11 -10.43
C TYR A 115 1.55 4.26 -9.18
N ILE A 116 2.23 3.11 -9.15
CA ILE A 116 2.08 2.07 -8.14
C ILE A 116 3.46 1.64 -7.64
N PRO A 117 3.93 2.15 -6.49
CA PRO A 117 5.05 1.58 -5.75
C PRO A 117 4.66 0.22 -5.17
N GLN A 118 5.46 -0.81 -5.42
CA GLN A 118 5.15 -2.19 -5.06
C GLN A 118 6.42 -3.03 -4.85
N HIS A 119 6.26 -4.18 -4.19
CA HIS A 119 7.28 -5.21 -3.99
C HIS A 119 6.85 -6.55 -4.62
N PRO A 120 6.76 -6.63 -5.97
CA PRO A 120 6.31 -7.83 -6.65
C PRO A 120 7.26 -8.99 -6.35
N LEU A 121 6.70 -10.18 -6.13
CA LEU A 121 7.38 -11.44 -5.83
C LEU A 121 8.28 -11.43 -4.57
N GLY A 122 8.23 -10.37 -3.76
CA GLY A 122 9.17 -10.13 -2.66
C GLY A 122 10.51 -9.53 -3.09
N TYR A 123 10.54 -8.94 -4.29
CA TYR A 123 11.72 -8.32 -4.87
C TYR A 123 11.95 -6.91 -4.32
N GLY A 124 13.06 -6.29 -4.74
CA GLY A 124 13.27 -4.88 -4.48
C GLY A 124 12.15 -4.03 -5.09
N LYS A 125 11.93 -2.85 -4.50
CA LYS A 125 10.86 -1.92 -4.86
C LYS A 125 10.81 -1.68 -6.36
N ARG A 126 9.62 -1.78 -6.94
CA ARG A 126 9.31 -1.39 -8.32
C ARG A 126 8.24 -0.33 -8.33
N ILE A 127 8.35 0.62 -9.25
CA ILE A 127 7.31 1.61 -9.52
C ILE A 127 6.74 1.30 -10.89
N ALA A 128 5.52 0.77 -10.92
CA ALA A 128 4.82 0.54 -12.18
C ALA A 128 3.97 1.78 -12.51
N TRP A 129 4.11 2.28 -13.74
CA TRP A 129 3.45 3.50 -14.19
C TRP A 129 3.11 3.49 -15.68
N LEU A 130 3.36 2.38 -16.37
CA LEU A 130 3.14 2.24 -17.81
C LEU A 130 2.08 1.18 -18.10
N HIS A 131 1.33 1.39 -19.17
CA HIS A 131 0.54 0.38 -19.86
C HIS A 131 0.77 0.53 -21.37
N LYS A 132 1.23 -0.55 -22.03
CA LYS A 132 1.57 -0.54 -23.48
C LYS A 132 2.49 0.62 -23.89
N GLY A 133 3.47 0.94 -23.05
CA GLY A 133 4.44 2.00 -23.29
C GLY A 133 3.92 3.43 -23.12
N GLN A 134 2.69 3.62 -22.62
CA GLN A 134 2.12 4.92 -22.30
C GLN A 134 1.89 5.06 -20.79
N PRO A 135 1.88 6.28 -20.23
CA PRO A 135 1.50 6.49 -18.83
C PRO A 135 0.16 5.83 -18.51
N GLY A 136 0.15 5.01 -17.48
CA GLY A 136 -1.05 4.34 -17.01
C GLY A 136 -2.00 5.31 -16.29
N ARG A 137 -3.28 4.93 -16.25
CA ARG A 137 -4.36 5.76 -15.71
C ARG A 137 -5.50 4.90 -15.17
N ILE A 138 -6.44 5.56 -14.51
CA ILE A 138 -7.72 4.93 -14.14
C ILE A 138 -8.59 4.72 -15.37
N GLU A 139 -9.08 3.50 -15.56
CA GLU A 139 -9.90 3.07 -16.70
C GLU A 139 -11.34 2.73 -16.31
N SER A 140 -11.60 2.46 -15.02
CA SER A 140 -12.95 2.21 -14.49
C SER A 140 -13.06 2.67 -13.04
N LEU A 141 -14.27 3.02 -12.61
CA LEU A 141 -14.62 3.28 -11.21
C LEU A 141 -15.63 2.25 -10.67
N THR A 142 -15.96 1.24 -11.48
CA THR A 142 -17.00 0.25 -11.19
C THR A 142 -16.58 -1.13 -11.69
N VAL A 143 -15.36 -1.56 -11.37
CA VAL A 143 -14.96 -2.96 -11.57
C VAL A 143 -15.87 -3.86 -10.74
N THR A 144 -16.15 -5.06 -11.23
CA THR A 144 -17.07 -6.01 -10.55
C THR A 144 -16.48 -7.39 -10.37
N GLU A 145 -15.47 -7.74 -11.18
CA GLU A 145 -14.80 -9.04 -11.19
C GLU A 145 -13.97 -9.29 -9.93
N CYS A 146 -13.52 -8.22 -9.27
CA CYS A 146 -12.74 -8.25 -8.03
C CYS A 146 -13.65 -8.02 -6.83
N ARG A 147 -14.05 -6.77 -6.59
CA ARG A 147 -15.17 -6.37 -5.75
C ARG A 147 -16.02 -5.39 -6.54
N LYS A 148 -17.31 -5.32 -6.23
CA LYS A 148 -18.19 -4.27 -6.74
C LYS A 148 -17.64 -2.89 -6.37
N ASP A 149 -17.72 -1.96 -7.32
CA ASP A 149 -17.34 -0.54 -7.16
C ASP A 149 -15.82 -0.34 -6.93
N ASP A 150 -15.01 -1.28 -7.42
CA ASP A 150 -13.55 -1.12 -7.44
C ASP A 150 -13.07 -0.15 -8.53
N VAL A 151 -11.95 0.49 -8.24
CA VAL A 151 -11.19 1.29 -9.20
C VAL A 151 -10.38 0.36 -10.10
N GLY A 152 -10.52 0.54 -11.41
CA GLY A 152 -9.89 -0.32 -12.42
C GLY A 152 -8.79 0.36 -13.23
N TYR A 153 -7.72 -0.37 -13.53
CA TYR A 153 -6.56 0.11 -14.28
C TYR A 153 -5.77 -1.07 -14.92
N TYR A 154 -4.90 -0.78 -15.90
CA TYR A 154 -4.11 -1.79 -16.63
C TYR A 154 -2.60 -1.76 -16.36
N ILE A 155 -2.14 -1.00 -15.39
CA ILE A 155 -0.73 -1.01 -14.96
C ILE A 155 -0.38 -2.38 -14.37
N ASP A 156 0.77 -2.90 -14.76
CA ASP A 156 1.23 -4.24 -14.38
C ASP A 156 1.39 -4.39 -12.86
N THR A 157 0.85 -5.50 -12.36
CA THR A 157 1.04 -6.00 -10.99
C THR A 157 1.37 -7.50 -11.06
N GLN A 158 1.94 -8.04 -9.99
CA GLN A 158 2.23 -9.47 -9.84
C GLN A 158 1.90 -9.90 -8.40
N GLU A 159 1.97 -11.19 -8.10
CA GLU A 159 1.99 -11.68 -6.72
C GLU A 159 2.99 -10.83 -5.89
N GLY A 160 2.65 -10.46 -4.66
CA GLY A 160 3.44 -9.49 -3.87
C GLY A 160 3.02 -8.03 -4.01
N ALA A 161 2.28 -7.67 -5.06
CA ALA A 161 1.73 -6.34 -5.24
C ALA A 161 0.49 -6.07 -4.36
N SER A 162 -0.14 -7.10 -3.80
CA SER A 162 -1.27 -6.97 -2.88
C SER A 162 -0.99 -5.94 -1.79
N GLY A 163 -1.87 -4.95 -1.64
CA GLY A 163 -1.79 -3.87 -0.67
C GLY A 163 -1.04 -2.63 -1.18
N SER A 164 -0.56 -2.65 -2.43
CA SER A 164 0.15 -1.52 -3.01
C SER A 164 -0.74 -0.28 -3.11
N PRO A 165 -0.22 0.91 -2.75
CA PRO A 165 -0.94 2.16 -2.94
C PRO A 165 -0.97 2.52 -4.43
N ILE A 166 -2.14 2.95 -4.90
CA ILE A 166 -2.30 3.59 -6.21
C ILE A 166 -2.31 5.08 -5.97
N LEU A 167 -1.32 5.78 -6.48
CA LEU A 167 -1.18 7.23 -6.29
C LEU A 167 -1.49 7.97 -7.58
N ALA A 168 -2.25 9.06 -7.46
CA ALA A 168 -2.41 10.00 -8.55
C ALA A 168 -1.12 10.79 -8.75
N THR A 169 -0.71 11.01 -10.01
CA THR A 169 0.53 11.77 -10.28
C THR A 169 0.37 13.27 -10.01
N SER A 170 -0.85 13.78 -9.85
CA SER A 170 -1.14 15.20 -9.67
C SER A 170 -0.84 15.71 -8.26
N ASP A 171 -1.09 14.87 -7.25
CA ASP A 171 -1.05 15.24 -5.84
C ASP A 171 -0.27 14.25 -4.97
N HIS A 172 0.16 13.11 -5.53
CA HIS A 172 0.84 12.02 -4.83
C HIS A 172 0.04 11.46 -3.65
N GLN A 173 -1.29 11.57 -3.71
CA GLN A 173 -2.19 11.01 -2.71
C GLN A 173 -2.70 9.63 -3.17
N VAL A 174 -3.00 8.78 -2.20
CA VAL A 174 -3.49 7.43 -2.47
C VAL A 174 -4.97 7.49 -2.80
N ILE A 175 -5.33 7.07 -4.01
CA ILE A 175 -6.71 7.13 -4.52
C ILE A 175 -7.41 5.78 -4.44
N ALA A 176 -6.65 4.70 -4.38
CA ALA A 176 -7.11 3.34 -4.20
C ALA A 176 -5.96 2.43 -3.73
N MET A 177 -6.29 1.22 -3.28
CA MET A 177 -5.31 0.20 -2.88
C MET A 177 -5.50 -1.09 -3.69
N HIS A 178 -4.44 -1.55 -4.36
CA HIS A 178 -4.50 -2.77 -5.16
C HIS A 178 -4.80 -4.00 -4.28
N HIS A 179 -5.70 -4.86 -4.74
CA HIS A 179 -5.99 -6.12 -4.05
C HIS A 179 -6.28 -7.30 -4.97
N CYS A 180 -6.60 -7.04 -6.24
CA CYS A 180 -7.01 -8.07 -7.18
C CYS A 180 -6.41 -7.83 -8.56
N GLY A 181 -5.76 -8.87 -9.10
CA GLY A 181 -5.15 -8.88 -10.43
C GLY A 181 -6.10 -9.43 -11.50
N GLY A 182 -6.02 -8.89 -12.71
CA GLY A 182 -6.81 -9.33 -13.85
C GLY A 182 -6.60 -8.46 -15.09
N CYS A 183 -7.43 -8.67 -16.12
CA CYS A 183 -7.55 -7.77 -17.26
C CYS A 183 -9.01 -7.31 -17.34
N LEU A 184 -9.51 -6.46 -16.44
CA LEU A 184 -8.89 -5.33 -15.71
C LEU A 184 -8.42 -5.64 -14.26
N ASN A 185 -7.41 -4.94 -13.72
CA ASN A 185 -7.06 -5.01 -12.28
C ASN A 185 -8.12 -4.29 -11.44
N GLY A 186 -8.28 -4.70 -10.18
CA GLY A 186 -9.19 -4.08 -9.21
C GLY A 186 -8.47 -3.52 -7.98
N ALA A 187 -8.94 -2.37 -7.51
CA ALA A 187 -8.43 -1.70 -6.32
C ALA A 187 -9.54 -1.06 -5.48
N ILE A 188 -9.37 -1.18 -4.17
CA ILE A 188 -10.28 -0.68 -3.14
C ILE A 188 -10.22 0.84 -3.16
N PRO A 189 -11.34 1.55 -3.42
CA PRO A 189 -11.36 3.01 -3.41
C PRO A 189 -10.92 3.57 -2.06
N ALA A 190 -10.15 4.66 -2.07
CA ALA A 190 -9.71 5.33 -0.85
C ALA A 190 -10.88 5.71 0.07
N GLN A 191 -12.01 6.12 -0.52
CA GLN A 191 -13.24 6.48 0.19
C GLN A 191 -13.78 5.32 1.03
N SER A 192 -13.83 4.11 0.48
CA SER A 192 -14.31 2.93 1.20
C SER A 192 -13.42 2.58 2.40
N ILE A 193 -12.09 2.75 2.27
CA ILE A 193 -11.15 2.56 3.38
C ILE A 193 -11.37 3.63 4.46
N ILE A 194 -11.52 4.91 4.06
CA ILE A 194 -11.77 6.03 4.97
C ILE A 194 -13.07 5.79 5.77
N GLU A 195 -14.16 5.50 5.07
CA GLU A 195 -15.49 5.30 5.66
C GLU A 195 -15.50 4.14 6.66
N ASP A 196 -14.93 3.00 6.30
CA ASP A 196 -14.91 1.82 7.17
C ASP A 196 -14.00 2.01 8.40
N LEU A 197 -12.81 2.61 8.24
CA LEU A 197 -11.93 2.94 9.37
C LEU A 197 -12.54 3.99 10.29
N ALA A 198 -13.23 4.99 9.74
CA ALA A 198 -13.94 6.00 10.51
C ALA A 198 -15.12 5.38 11.29
N ALA A 199 -15.90 4.51 10.65
CA ALA A 199 -17.01 3.79 11.29
C ALA A 199 -16.52 2.89 12.43
N LYS A 200 -15.33 2.30 12.30
CA LYS A 200 -14.66 1.52 13.35
C LYS A 200 -13.99 2.38 14.43
N GLY A 201 -13.91 3.70 14.27
CA GLY A 201 -13.29 4.62 15.23
C GLY A 201 -11.77 4.51 15.30
N VAL A 202 -11.12 4.02 14.25
CA VAL A 202 -9.68 3.71 14.20
C VAL A 202 -8.97 4.30 12.98
N LEU A 203 -9.60 5.27 12.30
CA LEU A 203 -8.97 6.05 11.25
C LEU A 203 -7.76 6.80 11.81
N PRO A 204 -6.51 6.51 11.37
CA PRO A 204 -5.32 7.14 11.94
C PRO A 204 -5.31 8.65 11.74
N ASN A 205 -4.71 9.38 12.66
CA ASN A 205 -4.47 10.80 12.44
C ASN A 205 -3.57 11.04 11.21
N CYS A 206 -3.78 12.18 10.54
CA CYS A 206 -3.10 12.57 9.31
C CYS A 206 -3.28 11.59 8.13
N SER A 207 -4.18 10.61 8.20
CA SER A 207 -4.36 9.58 7.17
C SER A 207 -5.13 10.05 5.93
N VAL A 208 -5.90 11.12 6.04
CA VAL A 208 -6.69 11.70 4.95
C VAL A 208 -6.11 13.05 4.57
N ALA A 209 -5.81 13.23 3.28
CA ALA A 209 -5.32 14.50 2.80
C ALA A 209 -6.43 15.56 2.89
N THR A 210 -6.11 16.70 3.48
CA THR A 210 -6.96 17.89 3.39
C THR A 210 -6.93 18.36 1.95
N SER A 211 -8.09 18.56 1.32
CA SER A 211 -8.18 19.16 -0.01
C SER A 211 -7.35 20.44 -0.03
N ALA A 212 -6.30 20.49 -0.86
CA ALA A 212 -5.64 21.74 -1.16
C ALA A 212 -6.73 22.67 -1.70
N GLY A 213 -6.93 23.81 -1.02
CA GLY A 213 -7.94 24.79 -1.40
C GLY A 213 -7.86 25.08 -2.90
N GLN A 214 -9.03 24.99 -3.54
CA GLN A 214 -9.25 25.40 -4.91
C GLN A 214 -8.93 26.88 -5.10
#